data_AF-A0A497SW39-F1
#
_entry.id   AF-A0A497SW39-F1
#
_cell.length_a   1.000
_cell.length_b   1.000
_cell.length_c   1.000
_cell.angle_alpha   90.00
_cell.angle_beta   90.00
_cell.angle_gamma   90.00
#
_symmetry.space_group_name_H-M   'P 1'
#
loop_
_entity.id
_entity.type
_entity.pdbx_description
1 polymer ?
#
loop_
_entity_poly.entity_id
_entity_poly.type
_entity_poly.pdbx_seq_one_letter_code
_entity_poly.pdbx_strand_id
1 'polypeptide(L)'
;MIKGKIVCKEKRGNKIYLRIKVDKNTQKRYNQFRQELISRYKVEKKGCCGFTEITGNGIEIDIFKREDYMHLIIRASKRLRENILKILFKYFEFGVLC
;
A
#
# COMPACT_ATOMS: atom_id res chain seq x y z
N MET A 1 13.12 -13.59 4.21
CA MET A 1 13.04 -12.17 3.76
C MET A 1 12.16 -11.41 4.76
N ILE A 2 12.69 -10.41 5.49
CA ILE A 2 11.92 -9.71 6.54
C ILE A 2 10.81 -8.86 5.87
N LYS A 3 9.53 -9.18 6.09
CA LYS A 3 8.38 -8.43 5.57
C LYS A 3 8.05 -7.22 6.46
N GLY A 4 7.40 -6.21 5.89
CA GLY A 4 6.82 -5.11 6.68
C GLY A 4 5.54 -5.57 7.40
N LYS A 5 5.15 -4.89 8.48
CA LYS A 5 4.00 -5.30 9.31
C LYS A 5 2.76 -4.44 9.06
N ILE A 6 1.65 -5.07 8.68
CA ILE A 6 0.31 -4.49 8.62
C ILE A 6 -0.34 -4.68 9.99
N VAL A 7 -0.76 -3.58 10.59
CA VAL A 7 -1.39 -3.56 11.92
C VAL A 7 -2.91 -3.54 11.81
N CYS A 8 -3.44 -2.94 10.74
CA CYS A 8 -4.88 -2.88 10.53
C CYS A 8 -5.22 -2.92 9.04
N LYS A 9 -6.34 -3.58 8.70
CA LYS A 9 -6.96 -3.58 7.38
C LYS A 9 -8.46 -3.35 7.54
N GLU A 10 -8.97 -2.26 6.97
CA GLU A 10 -10.40 -1.97 6.92
C GLU A 10 -10.87 -1.85 5.48
N LYS A 11 -12.07 -2.34 5.20
CA LYS A 11 -12.74 -2.14 3.90
C LYS A 11 -13.88 -1.14 4.10
N ARG A 12 -13.86 -0.04 3.36
CA ARG A 12 -14.93 0.98 3.41
C ARG A 12 -15.36 1.30 1.98
N GLY A 13 -16.56 0.89 1.60
CA GLY A 13 -17.10 1.08 0.24
C GLY A 13 -16.17 0.51 -0.85
N ASN A 14 -15.73 1.38 -1.77
CA ASN A 14 -14.83 1.03 -2.86
C ASN A 14 -13.32 1.15 -2.52
N LYS A 15 -12.99 1.27 -1.23
CA LYS A 15 -11.63 1.52 -0.75
C LYS A 15 -11.18 0.45 0.24
N ILE A 16 -9.88 0.23 0.27
CA ILE A 16 -9.20 -0.55 1.31
C ILE A 16 -8.23 0.36 2.03
N TYR A 17 -8.35 0.41 3.35
CA TYR A 17 -7.50 1.16 4.25
C TYR A 17 -6.57 0.18 4.95
N LEU A 18 -5.27 0.48 4.92
CA LEU A 18 -4.25 -0.32 5.58
C LEU A 18 -3.42 0.59 6.47
N ARG A 19 -3.14 0.14 7.68
CA ARG A 19 -2.16 0.77 8.58
C ARG A 19 -0.94 -0.14 8.65
N ILE A 20 0.21 0.38 8.22
CA ILE A 20 1.48 -0.34 8.15
C ILE A 20 2.43 0.29 9.18
N LYS A 21 3.05 -0.51 10.04
CA LYS A 21 4.02 -0.01 11.02
C LYS A 21 5.25 0.53 10.28
N VAL A 22 5.76 1.69 10.68
CA VAL A 22 7.01 2.23 10.17
C VAL A 22 8.16 1.59 10.93
N ASP A 23 8.97 0.79 10.22
CA ASP A 23 10.23 0.24 10.72
C ASP A 23 11.35 0.48 9.70
N LYS A 24 12.59 0.08 10.06
CA LYS A 24 13.77 0.25 9.19
C LYS A 24 13.60 -0.38 7.80
N ASN A 25 12.74 -1.38 7.64
CA ASN A 25 12.49 -2.11 6.41
C ASN A 25 11.23 -1.63 5.66
N THR A 26 10.27 -0.99 6.33
CA THR A 26 8.98 -0.56 5.73
C THR A 26 9.18 0.25 4.46
N GLN A 27 10.10 1.22 4.44
CA GLN A 27 10.35 2.04 3.25
C GLN A 27 10.87 1.19 2.07
N LYS A 28 11.78 0.25 2.34
CA LYS A 28 12.33 -0.64 1.32
C LYS A 28 11.25 -1.55 0.73
N ARG A 29 10.42 -2.16 1.59
CA ARG A 29 9.31 -3.02 1.18
C ARG A 29 8.25 -2.26 0.40
N TYR A 30 7.94 -1.05 0.85
CA TYR A 30 7.01 -0.18 0.15
C TYR A 30 7.54 0.23 -1.23
N ASN A 31 8.82 0.58 -1.36
CA ASN A 31 9.43 0.88 -2.65
C ASN A 31 9.37 -0.33 -3.62
N GLN A 32 9.60 -1.56 -3.12
CA GLN A 32 9.49 -2.77 -3.94
C GLN A 32 8.05 -3.02 -4.40
N PHE A 33 7.08 -2.90 -3.49
CA PHE A 33 5.65 -2.96 -3.80
C PHE A 33 5.26 -1.93 -4.88
N ARG A 34 5.72 -0.68 -4.73
CA ARG A 34 5.48 0.40 -5.69
C ARG A 34 6.05 0.08 -7.06
N GLN A 35 7.29 -0.39 -7.16
CA GLN A 35 7.90 -0.75 -8.44
C GLN A 35 7.16 -1.89 -9.14
N GLU A 36 6.71 -2.91 -8.40
CA GLU A 36 5.91 -3.99 -8.98
C GLU A 36 4.54 -3.49 -9.48
N LEU A 37 3.90 -2.55 -8.78
CA LEU A 37 2.67 -1.91 -9.26
C LEU A 37 2.88 -1.12 -10.55
N ILE A 38 3.92 -0.28 -10.60
CA ILE A 38 4.26 0.52 -11.80
C ILE A 38 4.53 -0.43 -12.98
N SER A 39 5.32 -1.48 -12.78
CA SER A 39 5.64 -2.45 -13.83
C SER A 39 4.40 -3.21 -14.35
N ARG A 40 3.56 -3.72 -13.44
CA ARG A 40 2.40 -4.56 -13.83
C ARG A 40 1.23 -3.75 -14.37
N TYR A 41 0.97 -2.59 -13.79
CA TYR A 41 -0.23 -1.80 -14.09
C TYR A 41 0.08 -0.51 -14.85
N LYS A 42 1.33 -0.25 -15.25
CA LYS A 42 1.73 0.96 -15.97
C LYS A 42 1.18 2.25 -15.32
N VAL A 43 1.13 2.26 -13.98
CA VAL A 43 0.62 3.38 -13.19
C VAL A 43 1.71 4.41 -12.98
N GLU A 44 1.32 5.67 -12.84
CA GLU A 44 2.25 6.77 -12.65
C GLU A 44 2.35 7.16 -11.18
N LYS A 45 3.53 7.62 -10.79
CA LYS A 45 3.68 8.34 -9.53
C LYS A 45 3.12 9.75 -9.72
N LYS A 46 2.11 10.12 -8.95
CA LYS A 46 1.74 11.54 -8.77
C LYS A 46 2.01 11.93 -7.31
N GLY A 47 2.13 13.22 -7.04
CA GLY A 47 2.28 13.73 -5.68
C GLY A 47 3.71 13.90 -5.15
N CYS A 48 3.84 14.92 -4.30
CA CYS A 48 4.99 15.21 -3.46
C CYS A 48 4.46 15.34 -2.01
N CYS A 49 5.26 15.00 -1.00
CA CYS A 49 4.92 15.22 0.41
C CYS A 49 3.73 14.44 1.02
N GLY A 50 3.35 13.27 0.48
CA GLY A 50 2.39 12.37 1.14
C GLY A 50 0.91 12.61 0.80
N PHE A 51 0.63 13.10 -0.40
CA PHE A 51 -0.71 13.09 -1.00
C PHE A 51 -0.66 12.33 -2.33
N THR A 52 -1.68 11.49 -2.56
CA THR A 52 -1.92 10.61 -3.73
C THR A 52 -0.65 10.17 -4.48
N GLU A 53 -0.07 9.03 -4.09
CA GLU A 53 1.24 8.62 -4.60
C GLU A 53 1.16 7.89 -5.96
N ILE A 54 0.07 7.17 -6.24
CA ILE A 54 -0.04 6.35 -7.46
C ILE A 54 -1.41 6.54 -8.10
N THR A 55 -1.45 6.82 -9.39
CA THR A 55 -2.70 6.88 -10.18
C THR A 55 -2.53 6.26 -11.57
N GLY A 56 -3.58 5.62 -12.07
CA GLY A 56 -3.63 5.08 -13.44
C GLY A 56 -4.40 3.76 -13.52
N ASN A 57 -4.93 3.41 -14.69
CA ASN A 57 -5.65 2.16 -14.94
C ASN A 57 -6.77 1.84 -13.92
N GLY A 58 -7.49 2.87 -13.47
CA GLY A 58 -8.56 2.74 -12.47
C GLY A 58 -8.07 2.41 -11.06
N ILE A 59 -6.77 2.62 -10.79
CA ILE A 59 -6.12 2.48 -9.49
C ILE A 59 -5.76 3.88 -9.00
N GLU A 60 -6.07 4.16 -7.73
CA GLU A 60 -5.62 5.33 -7.01
C GLU A 60 -5.14 4.88 -5.63
N ILE A 61 -3.92 5.25 -5.25
CA ILE A 61 -3.33 4.91 -3.94
C ILE A 61 -2.83 6.16 -3.25
N ASP A 62 -3.41 6.47 -2.09
CA ASP A 62 -2.92 7.53 -1.20
C ASP A 62 -2.05 6.98 -0.09
N ILE A 63 -1.01 7.74 0.26
CA ILE A 63 -0.12 7.41 1.38
C ILE A 63 0.01 8.58 2.33
N PHE A 64 -0.31 8.34 3.59
CA PHE A 64 -0.08 9.28 4.68
C PHE A 64 0.88 8.69 5.68
N LYS A 65 2.05 9.31 5.84
CA LYS A 65 3.04 8.88 6.83
C LYS A 65 2.87 9.68 8.12
N ARG A 66 2.70 8.97 9.23
CA ARG A 66 2.85 9.46 10.60
C ARG A 66 4.13 8.87 11.20
N GLU A 67 4.48 9.26 12.43
CA GLU A 67 5.71 8.80 13.11
C GLU A 67 5.78 7.27 13.18
N ASP A 68 4.76 6.62 13.73
CA ASP A 68 4.77 5.16 13.92
C ASP A 68 4.12 4.35 12.80
N TYR A 69 3.32 5.01 11.96
CA TYR A 69 2.46 4.33 10.99
C TYR A 69 2.40 5.02 9.63
N MET A 70 2.38 4.21 8.58
CA MET A 70 2.05 4.59 7.22
C MET A 70 0.65 4.11 6.90
N HIS A 71 -0.22 5.02 6.50
CA HIS A 71 -1.55 4.71 6.01
C HIS A 71 -1.50 4.54 4.50
N LEU A 72 -2.04 3.43 4.00
CA LEU A 72 -2.16 3.12 2.59
C LEU A 72 -3.65 2.96 2.25
N ILE A 73 -4.18 3.86 1.40
CA ILE A 73 -5.58 3.83 0.97
C ILE A 73 -5.61 3.43 -0.50
N ILE A 74 -6.21 2.29 -0.83
CA ILE A 74 -6.30 1.78 -2.19
C ILE A 74 -7.74 1.93 -2.69
N ARG A 75 -7.95 2.73 -3.73
CA ARG A 75 -9.22 2.84 -4.47
C ARG A 75 -9.04 2.16 -5.84
N ALA A 76 -9.88 1.15 -6.12
CA ALA A 76 -9.96 0.48 -7.43
C ALA A 76 -11.23 -0.39 -7.49
N SER A 77 -11.50 -1.04 -8.63
CA SER A 77 -12.55 -2.08 -8.73
C SER A 77 -12.27 -3.27 -7.80
N LYS A 78 -13.29 -4.06 -7.43
CA LYS A 78 -13.13 -5.21 -6.51
C LYS A 78 -12.00 -6.14 -6.94
N ARG A 79 -11.99 -6.56 -8.21
CA ARG A 79 -10.98 -7.46 -8.79
C ARG A 79 -9.58 -6.86 -8.75
N LEU A 80 -9.43 -5.56 -9.06
CA LEU A 80 -8.13 -4.88 -9.02
C LEU A 80 -7.61 -4.77 -7.58
N ARG A 81 -8.46 -4.42 -6.61
CA ARG A 81 -8.06 -4.33 -5.20
C ARG A 81 -7.53 -5.66 -4.67
N GLU A 82 -8.17 -6.78 -5.02
CA GLU A 82 -7.72 -8.12 -4.62
C GLU A 82 -6.35 -8.45 -5.22
N ASN A 83 -6.10 -8.09 -6.48
CA ASN A 83 -4.80 -8.30 -7.11
C ASN A 83 -3.70 -7.41 -6.50
N ILE A 84 -4.01 -6.14 -6.20
CA ILE A 84 -3.09 -5.23 -5.51
C ILE A 84 -2.73 -5.78 -4.13
N LEU A 85 -3.71 -6.29 -3.37
CA LEU A 85 -3.46 -6.93 -2.08
C LEU A 85 -2.56 -8.17 -2.20
N LYS A 86 -2.74 -9.00 -3.22
CA LYS A 86 -1.85 -10.16 -3.46
C LYS A 86 -0.40 -9.70 -3.66
N ILE A 87 -0.18 -8.61 -4.39
CA ILE A 87 1.16 -8.02 -4.57
C ILE A 87 1.68 -7.47 -3.24
N LEU A 88 0.86 -6.72 -2.50
CA LEU A 88 1.22 -6.18 -1.20
C LEU A 88 1.69 -7.28 -0.23
N PHE A 89 0.97 -8.40 -0.16
CA PHE A 89 1.29 -9.49 0.77
C PHE A 89 2.57 -10.28 0.45
N LYS A 90 3.20 -10.03 -0.70
CA LYS A 90 4.57 -10.48 -0.96
C LYS A 90 5.59 -9.76 -0.08
N TYR A 91 5.34 -8.47 0.17
CA TYR A 91 6.26 -7.56 0.87
C TYR A 91 5.86 -7.29 2.32
N PHE A 92 4.59 -7.50 2.65
CA PHE A 92 4.00 -7.22 3.95
C PHE A 92 3.24 -8.42 4.50
N GLU A 93 3.13 -8.51 5.81
CA GLU A 93 2.33 -9.51 6.54
C GLU A 93 1.60 -8.85 7.71
N PHE A 94 0.56 -9.48 8.23
CA PHE A 94 -0.09 -8.99 9.43
C PHE A 94 0.84 -9.14 10.64
N GLY A 95 0.99 -8.06 11.40
CA GLY A 95 1.63 -8.12 12.71
C GLY A 95 0.72 -8.86 13.70
N VAL A 96 1.32 -9.46 14.72
CA VAL A 96 0.57 -9.88 15.90
C VAL A 96 0.10 -8.59 16.58
N LEU A 97 -1.22 -8.42 16.75
CA LEU A 97 -1.78 -7.43 17.66
C LEU A 97 -1.33 -7.85 19.06
N CYS A 98 -0.31 -7.16 19.59
CA CYS A 98 -0.01 -7.21 21.02
C CYS A 98 -1.11 -6.47 21.78
#